data_AF-A0A941S6P8-F1
#
_entry.id   AF-A0A941S6P8-F1
#
_cell.length_a   1.000
_cell.length_b   1.000
_cell.length_c   1.000
_cell.angle_alpha   90.00
_cell.angle_beta   90.00
_cell.angle_gamma   90.00
#
_symmetry.space_group_name_H-M   'P 1'
#
loop_
_entity.id
_entity.type
_entity.pdbx_description
1 polymer ?
#
loop_
_entity_poly.entity_id
_entity_poly.type
_entity_poly.pdbx_seq_one_letter_code
_entity_poly.pdbx_strand_id
1 'polypeptide(L)' 'MRLLIVGGLNGQIGAATKIAMERGAKVTHAATIEQALGSLRGGAGADLVFC' A
#
# COMPACT_ATOMS: atom_id res chain seq x y z
N MET A 1 -1.88 -10.75 5.07
CA MET A 1 -0.77 -9.77 5.01
C MET A 1 -1.32 -8.42 4.57
N ARG A 2 -0.91 -7.33 5.22
CA ARG A 2 -1.26 -5.94 4.95
C ARG A 2 -0.09 -5.26 4.23
N LEU A 3 -0.33 -4.79 3.02
CA LEU A 3 0.65 -4.08 2.20
C LEU A 3 0.23 -2.63 2.06
N LEU A 4 1.09 -1.69 2.43
CA LEU A 4 0.90 -0.26 2.18
C LEU A 4 1.78 0.17 1.01
N ILE A 5 1.19 0.77 -0.01
CA ILE A 5 1.90 1.36 -1.15
C ILE A 5 1.80 2.87 -1.05
N VAL A 6 2.93 3.56 -1.11
CA VAL A 6 3.04 5.02 -1.03
C VAL A 6 3.51 5.57 -2.39
N GLY A 7 2.87 6.61 -2.92
CA GLY A 7 3.27 7.24 -4.19
C GLY A 7 2.29 6.97 -5.33
N GLY A 8 2.71 7.11 -6.59
CA GLY A 8 1.82 6.93 -7.75
C GLY A 8 1.67 5.46 -8.17
N LEU A 9 0.44 5.01 -8.48
CA LEU A 9 0.16 3.66 -9.01
C LEU A 9 0.45 3.51 -10.52
N ASN A 10 1.49 4.17 -11.03
CA ASN A 10 1.78 4.16 -12.46
C ASN A 10 2.60 2.93 -12.87
N GLY A 11 2.28 2.36 -14.04
CA GLY A 11 3.02 1.27 -14.65
C GLY A 11 3.03 -0.02 -13.81
N GLN A 12 4.21 -0.44 -13.37
CA GLN A 12 4.43 -1.73 -12.72
C GLN A 12 3.85 -1.82 -11.29
N ILE A 13 3.68 -0.68 -10.61
CA ILE A 13 3.10 -0.63 -9.25
C ILE A 13 1.64 -1.09 -9.26
N GLY A 14 0.86 -0.67 -10.27
CA GLY A 14 -0.54 -1.10 -10.43
C GLY A 14 -0.65 -2.60 -10.70
N ALA A 15 0.24 -3.15 -11.54
CA ALA A 15 0.31 -4.59 -11.80
C ALA A 15 0.71 -5.39 -10.55
N ALA A 16 1.72 -4.92 -9.80
CA ALA A 16 2.14 -5.53 -8.54
C ALA A 16 1.03 -5.49 -7.49
N THR A 17 0.27 -4.40 -7.41
CA THR A 17 -0.91 -4.26 -6.54
C THR A 17 -1.94 -5.32 -6.87
N LYS A 18 -2.27 -5.49 -8.15
CA LYS A 18 -3.22 -6.50 -8.62
C LYS A 18 -2.76 -7.92 -8.23
N ILE A 19 -1.51 -8.26 -8.49
CA ILE A 19 -0.93 -9.57 -8.12
C ILE A 19 -0.97 -9.78 -6.61
N ALA A 20 -0.65 -8.76 -5.81
CA ALA A 20 -0.70 -8.84 -4.36
C ALA A 20 -2.13 -9.09 -3.85
N MET A 21 -3.12 -8.39 -4.42
CA MET A 21 -4.54 -8.62 -4.12
C MET A 21 -5.00 -10.02 -4.52
N GLU A 22 -4.61 -10.51 -5.70
CA GLU A 22 -4.91 -11.88 -6.17
C GLU A 22 -4.32 -12.96 -5.23
N ARG A 23 -3.18 -12.66 -4.58
CA ARG A 23 -2.56 -13.53 -3.58
C ARG A 23 -3.14 -13.36 -2.16
N GLY A 24 -4.21 -12.58 -2.00
CA GLY A 24 -4.89 -12.37 -0.72
C GLY A 24 -4.24 -11.33 0.20
N ALA A 25 -3.36 -10.48 -0.32
CA ALA A 25 -2.88 -9.34 0.43
C ALA A 25 -3.96 -8.25 0.52
N LYS A 26 -4.12 -7.65 1.71
CA LYS A 26 -4.91 -6.44 1.88
C LYS A 26 -4.02 -5.26 1.52
N VAL A 27 -4.22 -4.69 0.34
CA VAL A 27 -3.42 -3.56 -0.14
C VAL A 27 -4.10 -2.25 0.19
N THR A 28 -3.36 -1.33 0.80
CA THR A 28 -3.74 0.05 1.03
C THR A 28 -2.81 0.95 0.23
N HIS A 29 -3.38 1.96 -0.44
CA HIS A 29 -2.62 2.91 -1.23
C HIS A 29 -2.70 4.30 -0.59
N ALA A 30 -1.59 5.01 -0.54
CA ALA A 30 -1.47 6.39 -0.10
C ALA A 30 -0.72 7.19 -1.16
N ALA A 31 -1.25 8.33 -1.59
CA ALA A 31 -0.63 9.13 -2.64
C ALA A 31 0.59 9.92 -2.13
N THR A 32 0.63 10.24 -0.84
CA THR A 32 1.73 10.97 -0.20
C THR A 32 2.22 10.31 1.08
N ILE A 33 3.41 10.70 1.51
CA ILE A 33 4.01 10.23 2.77
C ILE A 33 3.13 10.66 3.95
N GLU A 34 2.55 11.86 3.95
CA GLU A 34 1.67 12.31 5.05
C GLU A 34 0.43 11.42 5.18
N GLN A 35 -0.18 11.04 4.06
CA GLN A 35 -1.33 10.13 4.07
C GLN A 35 -0.95 8.74 4.59
N ALA A 36 0.20 8.22 4.15
CA ALA A 36 0.73 6.93 4.60
C ALA A 36 0.96 6.93 6.12
N LEU A 37 1.64 7.97 6.64
CA LEU A 37 1.90 8.14 8.05
C LEU A 37 0.61 8.33 8.87
N GLY A 38 -0.37 9.05 8.34
CA GLY A 38 -1.69 9.19 8.95
C GLY A 38 -2.40 7.84 9.10
N SER A 39 -2.39 7.02 8.05
CA SER A 39 -2.98 5.68 8.06
C SER A 39 -2.31 4.74 9.08
N LEU A 40 -0.97 4.71 9.10
CA LEU A 40 -0.21 3.89 10.05
C LEU A 40 -0.48 4.30 11.50
N ARG A 41 -0.44 5.60 11.80
CA ARG A 41 -0.72 6.12 13.15
C ARG A 41 -2.19 5.98 13.55
N GLY A 42 -3.10 5.94 12.58
CA GLY A 42 -4.52 5.68 12.79
C GLY A 42 -4.86 4.22 13.10
N GLY A 43 -3.86 3.34 13.17
CA GLY A 43 -4.05 1.94 13.58
C GLY A 43 -4.30 0.96 12.43
N ALA A 44 -4.25 1.40 11.17
CA ALA A 44 -4.36 0.48 10.03
C ALA A 44 -3.25 -0.58 10.06
N GLY A 45 -2.03 -0.15 10.39
CA GLY A 45 -0.82 -0.97 10.43
C GLY A 45 -0.47 -1.57 9.06
N ALA A 46 0.81 -1.91 8.86
CA ALA A 46 1.26 -2.58 7.65
C ALA A 46 2.31 -3.63 8.03
N ASP A 47 2.25 -4.78 7.36
CA ASP A 47 3.27 -5.82 7.52
C ASP A 47 4.44 -5.55 6.54
N LEU A 48 4.14 -4.88 5.42
CA LEU A 48 5.11 -4.43 4.42
C LEU A 48 4.71 -3.05 3.90
N VAL A 49 5.70 -2.19 3.66
CA VAL A 49 5.53 -0.88 3.03
C VAL A 49 6.38 -0.83 1.76
N PHE A 50 5.81 -0.33 0.67
CA PHE A 50 6.46 -0.08 -0.62
C PHE A 50 6.28 1.39 -0.99
N CYS A 51 7.34 2.06 -1.45
CA CYS A 51 7.36 3.49 -1.72
C CYS A 51 8.15 3.82 -2.99
#